data_AF-A0A356IZI2-F1
#
_entry.id   AF-A0A356IZI2-F1
#
_cell.length_a   1.000
_cell.length_b   1.000
_cell.length_c   1.000
_cell.angle_alpha   90.00
_cell.angle_beta   90.00
_cell.angle_gamma   90.00
#
_symmetry.space_group_name_H-M   'P 1'
#
loop_
_entity.id
_entity.type
_entity.pdbx_description
1 polymer ?
#
loop_
_entity_poly.entity_id
_entity_poly.type
_entity_poly.pdbx_seq_one_letter_code
_entity_poly.pdbx_strand_id
1 'polypeptide(L)'
;MKSIQKIMKISNREERLRELFALCNELGVSQERIHDAGIVNEPVLEARIREAVSLRTAQRSWILALISCVVSVLSALVALVAVLKNIN
;
A
#
# COMPACT_ATOMS: atom_id res chain seq x y z
N MET A 1 5.54 -1.14 6.01
CA MET A 1 6.95 -1.55 6.27
C MET A 1 7.30 -1.69 7.75
N LYS A 2 6.91 -0.75 8.65
CA LYS A 2 7.17 -0.89 10.10
C LYS A 2 6.60 -2.16 10.74
N SER A 3 5.45 -2.65 10.27
CA SER A 3 4.79 -3.87 10.81
C SER A 3 5.58 -5.15 10.51
N ILE A 4 6.12 -5.31 9.30
CA ILE A 4 6.90 -6.51 8.91
C ILE A 4 8.21 -6.60 9.72
N GLN A 5 8.91 -5.48 9.90
CA GLN A 5 10.12 -5.44 10.73
C GLN A 5 9.86 -5.74 12.21
N LYS A 6 8.67 -5.38 12.72
CA LYS A 6 8.25 -5.71 14.09
C LYS A 6 8.00 -7.21 14.23
N ILE A 7 7.31 -7.82 13.25
CA ILE A 7 7.05 -9.26 13.19
C ILE A 7 8.37 -10.06 13.07
N MET A 8 9.35 -9.56 12.33
CA MET A 8 10.69 -10.18 12.22
C MET A 8 11.50 -10.19 13.53
N LYS A 9 11.17 -9.34 14.51
CA LYS A 9 11.81 -9.33 15.83
C LYS A 9 11.20 -10.33 16.81
N ILE A 10 10.09 -10.99 16.44
CA ILE A 10 9.46 -12.00 17.28
C ILE A 10 10.34 -13.26 17.24
N SER A 11 10.91 -13.61 18.40
CA SER A 11 11.81 -14.75 18.56
C SER A 11 11.06 -16.09 18.42
N ASN A 12 9.76 -16.09 18.74
CA ASN A 12 8.90 -17.27 18.66
C ASN A 12 8.36 -17.48 17.24
N ARG A 13 8.77 -18.59 16.60
CA ARG A 13 8.43 -18.90 15.21
C ARG A 13 6.92 -19.05 14.97
N GLU A 14 6.20 -19.68 15.89
CA GLU A 14 4.76 -19.90 15.74
C GLU A 14 3.97 -18.59 15.81
N GLU A 15 4.38 -17.70 16.72
CA GLU A 15 3.76 -16.40 16.91
C GLU A 15 4.06 -15.47 15.72
N ARG A 16 5.30 -15.53 15.22
CA ARG A 16 5.71 -14.85 13.98
C ARG A 16 4.88 -15.30 12.78
N LEU A 17 4.64 -16.60 12.64
CA LEU A 17 3.82 -17.14 11.56
C LEU A 17 2.36 -16.66 11.68
N ARG A 18 1.76 -16.69 12.87
CA ARG A 18 0.40 -16.18 13.07
C ARG A 18 0.26 -14.71 12.69
N GLU A 19 1.21 -13.86 13.09
CA GLU A 19 1.17 -12.45 12.72
C GLU A 19 1.37 -12.23 11.21
N LEU A 20 2.24 -13.02 10.56
CA LEU A 20 2.39 -12.97 9.09
C LEU A 20 1.10 -13.37 8.37
N PHE A 21 0.43 -14.44 8.83
CA PHE A 21 -0.85 -14.88 8.27
C PHE A 21 -1.96 -13.85 8.47
N ALA A 22 -2.03 -13.23 9.64
CA ALA A 22 -2.97 -12.14 9.91
C ALA A 22 -2.74 -10.95 8.96
N LEU A 23 -1.48 -10.58 8.74
CA LEU A 23 -1.11 -9.49 7.82
C LEU A 23 -1.44 -9.85 6.36
N CYS A 24 -1.24 -11.09 5.94
CA CYS A 24 -1.66 -11.57 4.62
C CYS A 24 -3.16 -11.46 4.41
N ASN A 25 -3.94 -11.85 5.41
CA ASN A 25 -5.40 -11.77 5.36
C ASN A 25 -5.88 -10.30 5.27
N GLU A 26 -5.29 -9.40 6.06
CA GLU A 26 -5.58 -7.96 6.02
C GLU A 26 -5.25 -7.31 4.66
N LEU A 27 -4.19 -7.79 4.01
CA LEU A 27 -3.74 -7.32 2.70
C LEU A 27 -4.45 -8.01 1.53
N GLY A 28 -5.29 -9.03 1.78
CA GLY A 28 -5.98 -9.80 0.75
C GLY A 28 -5.04 -10.61 -0.16
N VAL A 29 -3.85 -10.98 0.35
CA VAL A 29 -2.87 -11.76 -0.41
C VAL A 29 -3.25 -13.23 -0.37
N SER A 30 -3.42 -13.86 -1.54
CA SER A 30 -3.79 -15.28 -1.63
C SER A 30 -2.74 -16.17 -0.94
N GLN A 31 -3.19 -16.96 0.04
CA GLN A 31 -2.36 -17.87 0.83
C GLN A 31 -2.18 -19.24 0.17
N GLU A 32 -2.82 -19.44 -0.98
CA GLU A 32 -3.04 -20.72 -1.66
C GLU A 32 -1.75 -21.40 -2.14
N ARG A 33 -0.64 -20.65 -2.29
CA ARG A 33 0.68 -21.19 -2.68
C ARG A 33 1.68 -21.33 -1.54
N ILE A 34 1.33 -20.95 -0.31
CA ILE A 34 2.25 -21.04 0.84
C ILE A 34 2.23 -22.46 1.45
N HIS A 35 1.19 -23.23 1.13
CA HIS A 35 0.93 -24.58 1.64
C HIS A 35 1.39 -25.69 0.68
N ASP A 36 2.47 -25.48 -0.06
CA ASP A 36 3.05 -26.58 -0.84
C ASP A 36 3.74 -27.55 0.14
N ALA A 37 3.16 -28.75 0.30
CA ALA A 37 3.68 -29.84 1.13
C ALA A 37 3.88 -29.57 2.64
N GLY A 38 3.11 -28.66 3.25
CA GLY A 38 3.14 -28.42 4.70
C GLY A 38 4.37 -27.66 5.22
N ILE A 39 5.21 -27.13 4.31
CA ILE A 39 6.37 -26.32 4.66
C ILE A 39 6.05 -24.87 4.30
N VAL A 40 5.78 -24.04 5.32
CA VAL A 40 5.60 -22.60 5.12
C VAL A 40 6.93 -21.98 4.72
N ASN A 41 7.06 -21.63 3.44
CA ASN A 41 8.18 -20.85 2.93
C ASN A 41 8.03 -19.38 3.33
N GLU A 42 8.38 -19.08 4.58
CA GLU A 42 8.46 -17.73 5.15
C GLU A 42 9.06 -16.66 4.20
N PRO A 43 10.19 -16.88 3.51
CA PRO A 43 10.76 -15.84 2.62
C PRO A 43 9.90 -15.53 1.40
N VAL A 44 9.20 -16.53 0.84
CA VAL A 44 8.30 -16.35 -0.30
C VAL A 44 7.05 -15.57 0.14
N LEU A 45 6.55 -15.89 1.33
CA LEU A 45 5.44 -15.18 1.94
C LEU A 45 5.77 -13.70 2.19
N GLU A 46 6.94 -13.42 2.76
CA GLU A 46 7.38 -12.04 3.00
C GLU A 46 7.50 -11.25 1.69
N ALA A 47 8.06 -11.85 0.64
CA ALA A 47 8.19 -11.19 -0.67
C ALA A 47 6.83 -10.78 -1.24
N ARG A 48 5.81 -11.64 -1.12
CA ARG A 48 4.43 -11.36 -1.57
C ARG A 48 3.76 -10.26 -0.76
N ILE A 49 3.93 -10.27 0.57
CA ILE A 49 3.43 -9.20 1.43
C ILE A 49 4.08 -7.87 1.04
N ARG A 50 5.40 -7.87 0.81
CA ARG A 50 6.14 -6.66 0.42
C ARG A 50 5.66 -6.10 -0.92
N GLU A 51 5.42 -6.97 -1.89
CA GLU A 51 4.86 -6.63 -3.21
C GLU A 51 3.44 -6.08 -3.10
N ALA A 52 2.56 -6.70 -2.31
CA ALA A 52 1.20 -6.21 -2.10
C ALA A 52 1.17 -4.84 -1.42
N VAL A 53 2.04 -4.61 -0.43
CA VAL A 53 2.17 -3.32 0.24
C VAL A 53 2.67 -2.24 -0.73
N SER A 54 3.67 -2.54 -1.56
CA SER A 54 4.22 -1.57 -2.52
C SER A 54 3.18 -1.18 -3.58
N LEU A 55 2.41 -2.14 -4.09
CA LEU A 55 1.30 -1.91 -5.02
C LEU A 55 0.22 -0.99 -4.42
N ARG A 56 -0.16 -1.22 -3.15
CA ARG A 56 -1.18 -0.40 -2.48
C ARG A 56 -0.70 1.04 -2.24
N THR A 57 0.58 1.23 -1.90
CA THR A 57 1.18 2.57 -1.78
C THR A 57 1.28 3.26 -3.13
N ALA A 58 1.64 2.53 -4.19
CA ALA A 58 1.70 3.06 -5.55
C ALA A 58 0.31 3.51 -6.02
N GLN A 59 -0.73 2.70 -5.80
CA GLN A 59 -2.12 3.10 -6.10
C GLN A 59 -2.53 4.39 -5.37
N ARG A 60 -2.21 4.51 -4.08
CA ARG A 60 -2.49 5.74 -3.32
C ARG A 60 -1.76 6.95 -3.88
N SER A 61 -0.50 6.81 -4.30
CA SER A 61 0.23 7.91 -4.93
C SER A 61 -0.35 8.31 -6.29
N TRP A 62 -0.81 7.34 -7.09
CA TRP A 62 -1.48 7.63 -8.37
C TRP A 62 -2.80 8.38 -8.17
N ILE A 63 -3.59 7.99 -7.18
CA ILE A 63 -4.84 8.69 -6.82
C ILE A 63 -4.55 10.12 -6.36
N LEU A 64 -3.55 10.31 -5.50
CA LEU A 64 -3.13 11.64 -5.05
C LEU A 64 -2.62 12.52 -6.20
N ALA A 65 -1.85 11.96 -7.13
CA ALA A 65 -1.39 12.69 -8.31
C ALA A 65 -2.56 13.14 -9.20
N LEU A 66 -3.58 12.29 -9.37
CA LEU A 66 -4.79 12.61 -10.11
C LEU A 66 -5.58 13.74 -9.44
N ILE A 67 -5.76 13.68 -8.13
CA ILE A 67 -6.41 14.76 -7.35
C ILE A 67 -5.62 16.07 -7.48
N SER A 68 -4.30 16.02 -7.35
CA SER A 68 -3.44 17.20 -7.48
C SER A 68 -3.55 17.84 -8.88
N CYS A 69 -3.67 17.03 -9.93
CA CYS A 69 -3.87 17.52 -11.29
C CYS A 69 -5.22 18.26 -11.43
N VAL A 70 -6.30 17.69 -10.90
CA VAL A 70 -7.63 18.32 -10.92
C VAL A 70 -7.63 19.64 -10.14
N VAL A 71 -7.03 19.68 -8.95
CA VAL A 71 -6.91 20.90 -8.13
C VAL A 71 -6.10 21.98 -8.85
N SER A 72 -5.05 21.61 -9.59
CA SER A 72 -4.25 22.55 -10.37
C SER A 72 -5.06 23.20 -11.49
N VAL A 73 -5.86 22.42 -12.24
CA VAL A 73 -6.74 22.94 -13.29
C VAL A 73 -7.81 23.87 -12.71
N LEU A 74 -8.43 23.49 -11.59
CA LEU A 74 -9.42 24.34 -10.92
C LEU A 74 -8.81 25.65 -10.42
N SER A 75 -7.59 25.61 -9.87
CA SER A 75 -6.88 26.80 -9.41
C SER A 75 -6.56 27.76 -10.56
N ALA A 76 -6.17 27.22 -11.72
CA ALA A 76 -5.94 28.00 -12.93
C ALA A 76 -7.23 28.67 -13.44
N LEU A 77 -8.36 27.98 -13.40
CA LEU A 77 -9.67 28.54 -13.78
C LEU A 77 -10.12 29.65 -12.83
N VAL A 78 -9.97 29.45 -11.52
CA VAL A 78 -10.29 30.48 -10.51
C VAL A 78 -9.41 31.71 -10.70
N ALA A 79 -8.11 31.53 -10.94
CA ALA A 79 -7.19 32.63 -11.22
C ALA A 79 -7.62 33.40 -12.49
N LEU A 80 -8.01 32.70 -13.55
CA LEU A 80 -8.48 33.33 -14.80
C LEU A 80 -9.76 34.16 -14.59
N VAL A 81 -10.74 33.61 -13.87
CA VAL A 81 -11.99 34.31 -13.54
C VAL A 81 -11.72 35.52 -12.63
N ALA A 82 -10.83 35.39 -11.65
CA ALA A 82 -10.45 36.49 -10.78
C ALA A 82 -9.77 37.63 -11.56
N VAL A 83 -8.88 37.31 -12.49
CA VAL A 83 -8.23 38.30 -13.37
C VAL A 83 -9.25 38.97 -14.29
N LEU A 84 -10.13 38.21 -14.93
CA LEU A 84 -11.19 38.77 -15.79
C LEU A 84 -12.15 39.69 -15.03
N LYS A 85 -12.55 39.32 -13.81
CA LYS A 85 -13.41 40.13 -12.96
C LYS A 85 -12.71 41.37 -12.41
N ASN A 86 -11.39 41.34 -12.22
CA ASN A 86 -10.64 42.48 -11.69
C ASN A 86 -10.29 43.52 -12.77
N ILE A 87 -10.31 43.12 -14.05
CA ILE A 87 -10.02 43.99 -15.19
C ILE A 87 -11.29 44.70 -15.71
N ASN A 88 -12.47 44.16 -15.44
CA ASN A 88 -13.77 44.69 -15.88
C ASN A 88 -14.53 45.40 -14.76
#